data_AF-A0A497K4E2-F1
#
_entry.id   AF-A0A497K4E2-F1
#
_cell.length_a   1.000
_cell.length_b   1.000
_cell.length_c   1.000
_cell.angle_alpha   90.00
_cell.angle_beta   90.00
_cell.angle_gamma   90.00
#
_symmetry.space_group_name_H-M   'P 1'
#
loop_
_entity.id
_entity.type
_entity.pdbx_description
1 polymer ?
#
loop_
_entity_poly.entity_id
_entity_poly.type
_entity_poly.pdbx_seq_one_letter_code
_entity_poly.pdbx_strand_id
1 'polypeptide(L)'
;REILNSLIDLKFKVIITGVYAYGFDESWLGREINANTVQELIELNRRLGVSIVGEGGEYETLVLDTPFFKKRIKILKYEKIWKGDSGYLKVLKATLAEKT
;
A
#
# COMPACT_ATOMS: atom_id res chain seq x y z
N ARG A 1 7.52 7.53 9.80
CA ARG A 1 8.33 7.97 8.64
C ARG A 1 9.52 7.05 8.39
N GLU A 2 10.42 6.87 9.36
CA GLU A 2 11.65 6.07 9.19
C GLU A 2 11.38 4.65 8.67
N ILE A 3 10.41 3.94 9.26
CA ILE A 3 10.05 2.58 8.84
C ILE A 3 9.67 2.52 7.34
N LEU A 4 8.80 3.42 6.87
CA LEU A 4 8.39 3.42 5.46
C LEU A 4 9.54 3.78 4.52
N ASN A 5 10.41 4.71 4.93
CA ASN A 5 11.62 5.01 4.16
C ASN A 5 12.55 3.79 4.09
N SER A 6 12.71 3.05 5.18
CA SER A 6 13.50 1.82 5.18
C SER A 6 12.93 0.77 4.22
N LEU A 7 11.60 0.65 4.09
CA LEU A 7 11.01 -0.24 3.07
C LEU A 7 11.43 0.15 1.65
N ILE A 8 11.42 1.45 1.35
CA ILE A 8 11.82 2.00 0.05
C ILE A 8 13.32 1.75 -0.20
N ASP A 9 14.16 2.05 0.79
CA ASP A 9 15.61 1.91 0.71
C ASP A 9 16.02 0.44 0.54
N LEU A 10 15.34 -0.47 1.26
CA LEU A 10 15.50 -1.92 1.15
C LEU A 10 14.83 -2.54 -0.08
N LYS A 11 14.31 -1.72 -1.00
CA LYS A 11 13.72 -2.14 -2.28
C LYS A 11 12.50 -3.05 -2.13
N PHE A 12 11.69 -2.85 -1.10
CA PHE A 12 10.38 -3.48 -1.03
C PHE A 12 9.43 -2.79 -2.01
N LYS A 13 8.71 -3.61 -2.78
CA LYS A 13 7.57 -3.18 -3.61
C LYS A 13 6.30 -3.48 -2.85
N VAL A 14 5.81 -2.50 -2.10
CA VAL A 14 4.61 -2.62 -1.26
C VAL A 14 3.50 -1.80 -1.87
N ILE A 15 2.29 -2.35 -1.95
CA ILE A 15 1.09 -1.60 -2.31
C ILE A 15 0.11 -1.50 -1.15
N ILE A 16 -0.69 -0.45 -1.11
CA ILE A 16 -1.83 -0.33 -0.20
C ILE A 16 -3.01 -1.13 -0.79
N THR A 17 -3.55 -2.06 -0.01
CA THR A 17 -4.65 -2.95 -0.42
C THR A 17 -5.93 -2.72 0.35
N GLY A 18 -5.92 -1.96 1.44
CA GLY A 18 -7.13 -1.60 2.17
C GLY A 18 -6.96 -0.24 2.83
N VAL A 19 -8.04 0.51 2.99
CA VAL A 19 -8.08 1.75 3.75
C VAL A 19 -9.38 1.81 4.56
N TYR A 20 -9.28 2.22 5.82
CA TYR A 20 -10.37 2.12 6.81
C TYR A 20 -10.42 3.32 7.77
N ALA A 21 -9.77 4.43 7.41
CA ALA A 21 -9.75 5.64 8.22
C ALA A 21 -10.15 6.89 7.39
N TYR A 22 -10.70 7.88 8.07
CA TYR A 22 -11.08 9.15 7.46
C TYR A 22 -9.87 9.86 6.86
N GLY A 23 -10.03 10.40 5.64
CA GLY A 23 -8.98 11.06 4.87
C GLY A 23 -8.40 10.21 3.73
N PHE A 24 -8.59 8.90 3.78
CA PHE A 24 -8.34 8.03 2.63
C PHE A 24 -9.53 8.04 1.66
N ASP A 25 -9.23 7.79 0.38
CA ASP A 25 -10.21 7.62 -0.69
C ASP A 25 -9.84 6.41 -1.57
N GLU A 26 -10.69 6.07 -2.54
CA GLU A 26 -10.49 4.93 -3.45
C GLU A 26 -9.17 5.00 -4.24
N SER A 27 -8.61 6.20 -4.42
CA SER A 27 -7.37 6.38 -5.17
C SER A 27 -6.15 5.78 -4.46
N TRP A 28 -6.22 5.54 -3.14
CA TRP A 28 -5.17 4.90 -2.35
C TRP A 28 -5.02 3.41 -2.65
N LEU A 29 -6.10 2.74 -3.05
CA LEU A 29 -6.08 1.32 -3.35
C LEU A 29 -5.18 1.03 -4.56
N GLY A 30 -4.17 0.19 -4.35
CA GLY A 30 -3.16 -0.19 -5.34
C GLY A 30 -1.98 0.78 -5.47
N ARG A 31 -1.91 1.86 -4.68
CA ARG A 31 -0.74 2.75 -4.68
C ARG A 31 0.47 2.06 -4.09
N GLU A 32 1.62 2.22 -4.74
CA GLU A 32 2.91 1.77 -4.20
C GLU A 32 3.36 2.70 -3.08
N ILE A 33 3.88 2.16 -1.98
CA ILE A 33 4.54 2.94 -0.94
C ILE A 33 5.89 3.44 -1.49
N ASN A 34 5.88 4.67 -2.00
CA ASN A 34 7.05 5.40 -2.47
C ASN A 34 7.18 6.75 -1.72
N ALA A 35 8.19 7.55 -2.07
CA ALA A 35 8.45 8.83 -1.40
C ALA A 35 7.25 9.80 -1.40
N ASN A 36 6.48 9.85 -2.49
CA ASN A 36 5.29 10.70 -2.59
C ASN A 36 4.17 10.17 -1.68
N THR A 37 3.93 8.87 -1.69
CA THR A 37 2.93 8.24 -0.80
C THR A 37 3.28 8.43 0.67
N VAL A 38 4.57 8.34 1.04
CA VAL A 38 5.03 8.63 2.41
C VAL A 38 4.76 10.09 2.78
N GLN A 39 5.00 11.03 1.86
CA GLN A 39 4.72 12.45 2.09
C GLN A 39 3.22 12.71 2.29
N GLU A 40 2.36 12.10 1.47
CA GLU A 40 0.90 12.21 1.63
C GLU A 40 0.40 11.60 2.95
N LEU A 41 0.98 10.47 3.39
CA LEU A 41 0.66 9.88 4.71
C LEU A 41 1.07 10.80 5.87
N ILE A 42 2.21 11.48 5.77
CA ILE A 42 2.64 12.49 6.75
C ILE A 42 1.63 13.66 6.79
N GLU A 43 1.14 14.09 5.63
CA GLU A 43 0.14 15.16 5.57
C GLU A 43 -1.22 14.74 6.13
N LEU A 44 -1.66 13.51 5.87
CA LEU A 44 -2.85 12.93 6.51
C LEU A 44 -2.69 12.82 8.02
N ASN A 45 -1.54 12.34 8.50
CA ASN A 45 -1.24 12.29 9.92
C ASN A 45 -1.31 13.69 10.55
N ARG A 46 -0.70 14.70 9.93
CA ARG A 46 -0.74 16.08 10.43
C ARG A 46 -2.15 16.67 10.48
N ARG A 47 -3.00 16.34 9.50
CA ARG A 47 -4.36 16.90 9.39
C ARG A 47 -5.39 16.15 10.23
N LEU A 48 -5.26 14.83 10.33
CA LEU A 48 -6.34 13.94 10.79
C LEU A 48 -5.87 12.91 11.84
N GLY A 49 -4.57 12.87 12.18
CA GLY A 49 -4.04 11.99 13.21
C GLY A 49 -3.85 10.52 12.82
N VAL A 50 -4.11 10.16 11.55
CA VAL A 50 -3.90 8.80 11.01
C VAL A 50 -2.47 8.33 11.25
N SER A 51 -2.26 7.10 11.74
CA SER A 51 -0.90 6.55 11.89
C SER A 51 -0.21 6.48 10.54
N ILE A 52 1.00 7.03 10.45
CA ILE A 52 1.81 7.01 9.23
C ILE A 52 2.12 5.57 8.80
N VAL A 53 2.23 4.65 9.76
CA VAL A 53 2.59 3.24 9.50
C VAL A 53 1.38 2.30 9.53
N GLY A 54 0.17 2.84 9.74
CA GLY A 54 -1.08 2.07 9.71
C GLY A 54 -1.28 1.12 10.89
N GLU A 55 -0.66 1.37 12.05
CA GLU A 55 -0.68 0.45 13.19
C GLU A 55 -2.07 0.25 13.81
N GLY A 56 -2.98 1.21 13.63
CA GLY A 56 -4.36 1.15 14.10
C GLY A 56 -5.31 0.48 13.13
N GLY A 57 -4.80 -0.10 12.04
CA GLY A 57 -5.60 -0.68 10.97
C GLY A 57 -6.16 0.36 10.00
N GLU A 58 -5.57 1.56 9.93
CA GLU A 58 -6.03 2.62 9.03
C GLU A 58 -5.87 2.26 7.56
N TYR A 59 -4.86 1.45 7.24
CA TYR A 59 -4.68 0.86 5.93
C TYR A 59 -3.97 -0.49 6.03
N GLU A 60 -4.18 -1.33 5.02
CA GLU A 60 -3.56 -2.65 4.88
C GLU A 60 -2.65 -2.66 3.64
N THR A 61 -1.64 -3.53 3.66
CA THR A 61 -0.65 -3.58 2.56
C THR A 61 -0.38 -4.99 2.03
N LEU A 62 0.17 -5.05 0.82
CA LEU A 62 0.68 -6.27 0.21
C LEU A 62 2.08 -6.04 -0.37
N VAL A 63 3.02 -6.88 0.03
CA VAL A 63 4.38 -6.90 -0.54
C VAL A 63 4.37 -7.72 -1.83
N LEU A 64 4.60 -7.05 -2.95
CA LEU A 64 4.67 -7.66 -4.28
C LEU A 64 6.07 -8.17 -4.63
N ASP A 65 7.12 -7.49 -4.15
CA ASP A 65 8.51 -7.87 -4.38
C ASP A 65 9.43 -7.33 -3.28
N THR A 66 10.59 -7.96 -3.13
CA THR A 66 11.66 -7.56 -2.21
C THR A 66 12.95 -8.31 -2.59
N PRO A 67 14.16 -7.82 -2.25
CA PRO A 67 15.41 -8.46 -2.68
C PRO A 67 15.51 -9.96 -2.40
N PHE A 68 14.95 -10.45 -1.29
CA PHE A 68 15.01 -11.87 -0.92
C PHE A 68 13.91 -12.76 -1.53
N PHE A 69 12.93 -12.19 -2.25
CA PHE A 69 12.00 -13.00 -3.05
C PHE A 69 12.73 -13.61 -4.26
N LYS A 70 12.45 -14.89 -4.56
CA LYS A 70 12.96 -15.56 -5.77
C LYS A 70 12.27 -15.10 -7.05
N LYS A 71 10.97 -14.80 -6.94
CA LYS A 71 10.11 -14.28 -8.02
C LYS A 71 9.19 -13.22 -7.42
N ARG A 72 8.78 -12.24 -8.23
CA ARG A 72 7.83 -11.22 -7.81
C ARG A 72 6.39 -11.68 -8.02
N ILE A 73 5.47 -11.13 -7.24
CA ILE A 73 4.03 -11.27 -7.46
C ILE A 73 3.60 -10.24 -8.50
N LYS A 74 3.08 -10.72 -9.64
CA LYS A 74 2.45 -9.88 -10.67
C LYS A 74 0.93 -10.04 -10.56
N ILE A 75 0.25 -8.99 -10.10
CA ILE A 75 -1.22 -8.92 -10.15
C ILE A 75 -1.64 -8.76 -11.61
N LEU A 76 -2.50 -9.67 -12.09
CA LEU A 76 -3.02 -9.70 -13.46
C LEU A 76 -4.43 -9.12 -13.56
N LYS A 77 -5.24 -9.32 -12.52
CA LYS A 77 -6.60 -8.80 -12.44
C LYS A 77 -6.94 -8.48 -10.98
N TYR A 78 -7.53 -7.32 -10.76
CA TYR A 78 -8.03 -6.89 -9.46
C TYR A 78 -9.27 -6.01 -9.63
N GLU A 79 -10.01 -5.83 -8.55
CA GLU A 79 -11.11 -4.89 -8.43
C GLU A 79 -10.89 -3.99 -7.20
N LYS A 80 -11.28 -2.72 -7.29
CA LYS A 80 -11.38 -1.84 -6.12
C LYS A 80 -12.80 -1.92 -5.60
N ILE A 81 -12.97 -2.30 -4.34
CA ILE A 81 -14.26 -2.34 -3.67
C ILE A 81 -14.32 -1.15 -2.74
N TRP A 82 -15.05 -0.10 -3.15
CA TRP A 82 -15.26 1.10 -2.35
C TRP A 82 -16.61 1.05 -1.63
N LYS A 83 -16.63 1.40 -0.34
CA LYS A 83 -17.79 1.36 0.55
C LYS A 83 -18.08 2.74 1.18
N GLY A 84 -17.88 3.80 0.40
CA GLY A 84 -18.19 5.17 0.81
C GLY A 84 -17.03 5.85 1.55
N ASP A 85 -16.61 5.30 2.68
CA ASP A 85 -15.54 5.86 3.56
C ASP A 85 -14.34 4.91 3.74
N SER A 86 -14.45 3.69 3.22
CA SER A 86 -13.48 2.63 3.36
C SER A 86 -13.49 1.76 2.11
N GLY A 87 -12.42 1.00 1.88
CA GLY A 87 -12.37 0.12 0.73
C GLY A 87 -11.16 -0.78 0.71
N TYR A 88 -11.17 -1.73 -0.21
CA TYR A 88 -10.06 -2.67 -0.39
C TYR A 88 -9.89 -3.10 -1.85
N LEU A 89 -8.66 -3.46 -2.19
CA LEU A 89 -8.26 -4.01 -3.47
C LEU A 89 -8.39 -5.53 -3.41
N LYS A 90 -9.36 -6.08 -4.14
CA LYS A 90 -9.58 -7.51 -4.26
C LYS A 90 -8.77 -8.05 -5.43
N VAL A 91 -7.67 -8.76 -5.13
CA VAL A 91 -6.88 -9.47 -6.15
C VAL A 91 -7.68 -10.68 -6.64
N LEU A 92 -8.00 -10.70 -7.94
CA LEU A 92 -8.76 -11.78 -8.57
C LEU A 92 -7.84 -12.80 -9.25
N LYS A 93 -6.70 -12.34 -9.77
CA LYS A 93 -5.69 -13.18 -10.43
C LYS A 93 -4.31 -12.59 -10.25
N ALA A 94 -3.35 -13.42 -9.84
CA ALA A 94 -1.94 -13.09 -9.77
C ALA A 94 -1.09 -14.27 -10.27
N THR A 95 0.16 -14.00 -10.62
CA THR A 95 1.15 -15.01 -11.00
C THR A 95 2.51 -14.66 -10.42
N LEU A 96 3.40 -15.63 -10.33
CA LEU A 96 4.83 -15.39 -10.09
C LEU A 96 5.51 -15.01 -11.41
N ALA A 97 6.31 -13.96 -11.39
CA ALA A 97 7.07 -13.48 -12.54
C ALA A 97 8.55 -13.32 -12.19
N GLU A 98 9.43 -13.41 -13.18
CA GLU A 98 10.84 -13.10 -12.98
C GLU A 98 11.03 -11.65 -12.51
N LYS A 99 12.09 -11.43 -11.74
CA LYS A 99 12.48 -10.09 -11.29
C LYS A 99 13.06 -9.33 -12.50
N THR A 100 12.72 -8.05 -12.62
CA THR A 100 13.27 -7.14 -13.64
C THR A 100 14.16 -6.13 -12.99
#